data_AF-Q8L337-F1
#
_entry.id   AF-Q8L337-F1
#
_cell.length_a   1.000
_cell.length_b   1.000
_cell.length_c   1.000
_cell.angle_alpha   90.00
_cell.angle_beta   90.00
_cell.angle_gamma   90.00
#
_symmetry.space_group_name_H-M   'P 1'
#
loop_
_entity.id
_entity.type
_entity.pdbx_description
1 polymer ?
#
loop_
_entity_poly.entity_id
_entity_poly.type
_entity_poly.pdbx_seq_one_letter_code
_entity_poly.pdbx_strand_id
1 'polypeptide(L)'
;MFTPIQLLLSAQRHHKRMITLLYDVFALIFSLYAAIALRLDTLAFTFSFPEFLSMMTTVGLTLYCFVRLGMYRAVLRYMMLPAIGYIFLSVIISAVTLALSGFFFQAFIPRSVPFIYAGLATLTLGGPRIFIRTIYYHYYKRQKPNVLIYGAGSTGRDLAYALIQGDEYHPVIFLDDDPAKAGQIIFGVRVHHSSEFESLRNLYEPVKLLIAINNIGKNTRIKLLERPLSLAY
;
A
#
# COMPACT_ATOMS: atom_id res chain seq x y z
N MET A 1 -6.43 0.01 19.50
CA MET A 1 -7.26 -1.21 19.55
C MET A 1 -7.41 -1.79 18.15
N PHE A 2 -6.59 -2.78 17.77
CA PHE A 2 -6.85 -3.81 16.73
C PHE A 2 -5.74 -4.88 16.88
N THR A 3 -5.80 -5.60 18.00
CA THR A 3 -4.89 -6.69 18.36
C THR A 3 -4.66 -7.76 17.28
N PRO A 4 -5.66 -8.20 16.46
CA PRO A 4 -5.40 -9.21 15.43
C PRO A 4 -4.54 -8.68 14.26
N ILE A 5 -4.64 -7.39 13.94
CA ILE A 5 -3.85 -6.76 12.87
C ILE A 5 -2.38 -6.66 13.31
N GLN A 6 -2.13 -6.31 14.58
CA GLN A 6 -0.78 -6.27 15.15
C GLN A 6 -0.13 -7.64 15.20
N LEU A 7 -0.89 -8.69 15.56
CA LEU A 7 -0.41 -10.09 15.56
C LEU A 7 -0.04 -10.56 14.14
N LEU A 8 -0.83 -10.20 13.14
CA LEU A 8 -0.54 -10.51 11.74
C LEU A 8 0.65 -9.69 11.21
N LEU A 9 0.90 -8.50 11.76
CA LEU A 9 2.06 -7.66 11.46
C LEU A 9 3.33 -8.03 12.24
N SER A 10 3.24 -8.71 13.39
CA SER A 10 4.40 -9.15 14.18
C SER A 10 4.79 -10.61 13.93
N ALA A 11 3.94 -11.41 13.28
CA ALA A 11 4.23 -12.79 12.95
C ALA A 11 5.49 -12.92 12.06
N GLN A 12 6.29 -13.98 12.29
CA GLN A 12 7.47 -14.25 11.47
C GLN A 12 7.12 -14.37 9.97
N ARG A 13 8.06 -13.99 9.11
CA ARG A 13 7.87 -13.85 7.65
C ARG A 13 7.21 -15.06 6.97
N HIS A 14 7.51 -16.26 7.46
CA HIS A 14 6.94 -17.51 6.96
C HIS A 14 5.46 -17.70 7.32
N HIS A 15 5.07 -17.38 8.57
CA HIS A 15 3.69 -17.50 9.04
C HIS A 15 2.75 -16.55 8.31
N LYS A 16 3.16 -15.29 8.07
CA LYS A 16 2.37 -14.34 7.27
C LYS A 16 2.09 -14.86 5.87
N ARG A 17 3.11 -15.43 5.23
CA ARG A 17 3.01 -15.99 3.88
C ARG A 17 2.03 -17.17 3.84
N MET A 18 2.08 -18.05 4.82
CA MET A 18 1.18 -19.21 4.90
C MET A 18 -0.28 -18.78 5.14
N ILE A 19 -0.50 -17.79 6.01
CA ILE A 19 -1.85 -17.24 6.25
C ILE A 19 -2.42 -16.61 4.97
N THR A 20 -1.62 -15.80 4.24
CA THR A 20 -2.08 -15.19 2.97
C THR A 20 -2.35 -16.24 1.89
N LEU A 21 -1.53 -17.29 1.82
CA LEU A 21 -1.76 -18.41 0.90
C LEU A 21 -3.08 -19.14 1.19
N LEU A 22 -3.31 -19.49 2.46
CA LEU A 22 -4.55 -20.16 2.88
C LEU A 22 -5.78 -19.29 2.61
N TYR A 23 -5.66 -17.98 2.87
CA TYR A 23 -6.71 -17.02 2.55
C TYR A 23 -7.00 -16.98 1.05
N ASP A 24 -5.97 -16.88 0.20
CA ASP A 24 -6.15 -16.81 -1.25
C ASP A 24 -6.78 -18.09 -1.81
N VAL A 25 -6.38 -19.27 -1.30
CA VAL A 25 -7.00 -20.55 -1.66
C VAL A 25 -8.49 -20.55 -1.31
N PHE A 26 -8.83 -20.15 -0.08
CA PHE A 26 -10.23 -20.05 0.35
C PHE A 26 -11.03 -19.06 -0.49
N ALA A 27 -10.48 -17.86 -0.74
CA ALA A 27 -11.12 -16.84 -1.56
C ALA A 27 -11.36 -17.30 -3.00
N LEU A 28 -10.43 -18.03 -3.61
CA LEU A 28 -10.59 -18.58 -4.96
C LEU A 28 -11.71 -19.64 -5.01
N ILE A 29 -11.70 -20.60 -4.07
CA ILE A 29 -12.73 -21.64 -4.00
C ILE A 29 -14.10 -21.02 -3.74
N PHE A 30 -14.18 -20.10 -2.77
CA PHE A 30 -15.40 -19.36 -2.47
C PHE A 30 -15.91 -18.57 -3.68
N SER A 31 -15.03 -17.87 -4.40
CA SER A 31 -15.43 -17.09 -5.57
C SER A 31 -15.94 -17.96 -6.71
N LEU A 32 -15.32 -19.13 -6.94
CA LEU A 32 -15.82 -20.10 -7.93
C LEU A 32 -17.18 -20.66 -7.53
N TYR A 33 -17.33 -21.09 -6.27
CA TYR A 33 -18.59 -21.61 -5.76
C TYR A 33 -19.70 -20.56 -5.85
N ALA A 34 -19.44 -19.34 -5.38
CA ALA A 34 -20.40 -18.23 -5.44
C ALA A 34 -20.74 -17.84 -6.89
N ALA A 35 -19.79 -17.88 -7.82
CA ALA A 35 -20.06 -17.58 -9.22
C ALA A 35 -21.01 -18.61 -9.87
N ILE A 36 -20.84 -19.89 -9.55
CA ILE A 36 -21.73 -20.95 -10.02
C ILE A 36 -23.09 -20.83 -9.33
N ALA A 37 -23.12 -20.62 -8.01
CA ALA A 37 -24.34 -20.46 -7.25
C ALA A 37 -25.21 -19.30 -7.76
N LEU A 38 -24.61 -18.12 -7.97
CA LEU A 38 -25.27 -16.94 -8.53
C LEU A 38 -25.77 -17.19 -9.95
N ARG A 39 -25.06 -18.02 -10.72
CA ARG A 39 -25.45 -18.31 -12.10
C ARG A 39 -26.59 -19.33 -12.20
N LEU A 40 -26.60 -20.31 -11.30
CA LEU A 40 -27.64 -21.34 -11.25
C LEU A 40 -28.84 -20.92 -10.40
N ASP A 41 -28.74 -19.78 -9.71
CA ASP A 41 -29.73 -19.28 -8.75
C ASP A 41 -30.07 -20.31 -7.66
N THR A 42 -29.07 -21.12 -7.27
CA THR A 42 -29.19 -22.15 -6.24
C THR A 42 -27.86 -22.36 -5.53
N LEU A 43 -27.92 -22.58 -4.21
CA LEU A 43 -26.78 -22.95 -3.38
C LEU A 43 -26.53 -24.47 -3.38
N ALA A 44 -27.56 -25.26 -3.71
CA ALA A 44 -27.52 -26.72 -3.70
C ALA A 44 -27.34 -27.25 -5.11
N PHE A 45 -26.09 -27.35 -5.55
CA PHE A 45 -25.70 -27.99 -6.81
C PHE A 45 -24.58 -29.00 -6.55
N THR A 46 -24.61 -30.11 -7.29
CA THR A 46 -23.63 -31.19 -7.17
C THR A 46 -22.53 -31.00 -8.19
N PHE A 47 -21.27 -31.13 -7.77
CA PHE A 47 -20.14 -31.13 -8.68
C PHE A 47 -19.93 -32.53 -9.27
N SER A 48 -19.99 -32.64 -10.59
CA SER A 48 -19.48 -33.79 -11.31
C SER A 48 -17.95 -33.80 -11.31
N PHE A 49 -17.36 -34.97 -11.57
CA PHE A 49 -15.90 -35.12 -11.60
C PHE A 49 -15.20 -34.16 -12.59
N PRO A 50 -15.73 -33.92 -13.82
CA PRO A 50 -15.22 -32.90 -14.73
C PRO A 50 -15.21 -31.47 -14.16
N GLU A 51 -16.27 -31.05 -13.48
CA GLU A 51 -16.37 -29.71 -12.90
C GLU A 51 -15.36 -29.53 -11.77
N PHE A 52 -15.23 -30.54 -10.91
CA PHE A 52 -14.22 -30.54 -9.86
C PHE A 52 -12.79 -30.44 -10.44
N LEU A 53 -12.49 -31.16 -11.51
CA LEU A 53 -11.18 -31.11 -12.17
C LEU A 53 -10.91 -29.74 -12.80
N SER A 54 -11.91 -29.11 -13.42
CA SER A 54 -11.82 -27.75 -13.94
C SER A 54 -11.58 -26.71 -12.83
N MET A 55 -12.24 -26.85 -11.68
CA MET A 55 -12.00 -25.97 -10.53
C MET A 55 -10.58 -26.15 -9.98
N MET A 56 -10.13 -27.38 -9.76
CA MET A 56 -8.80 -27.66 -9.21
C MET A 56 -7.68 -27.16 -10.14
N THR A 57 -7.82 -27.35 -11.45
CA THR A 57 -6.86 -26.82 -12.44
C THR A 57 -6.83 -25.28 -12.44
N THR A 58 -8.00 -24.64 -12.36
CA THR A 58 -8.11 -23.18 -12.27
C THR A 58 -7.44 -22.65 -11.00
N VAL A 59 -7.73 -23.23 -9.83
CA VAL A 59 -7.12 -22.83 -8.55
C VAL A 59 -5.60 -23.05 -8.60
N GLY A 60 -5.15 -24.22 -9.04
CA GLY A 60 -3.73 -24.55 -9.14
C GLY A 60 -2.95 -23.57 -10.02
N LEU A 61 -3.47 -23.25 -11.21
CA LEU A 61 -2.84 -22.28 -12.11
C LEU A 61 -2.82 -20.88 -11.50
N THR A 62 -3.90 -20.46 -10.85
CA THR A 62 -3.99 -19.12 -10.25
C THR A 62 -2.96 -18.96 -9.13
N LEU A 63 -2.80 -19.97 -8.27
CA LEU A 63 -1.76 -19.98 -7.24
C LEU A 63 -0.36 -19.96 -7.86
N TYR A 64 -0.13 -20.72 -8.93
CA TYR A 64 1.13 -20.69 -9.66
C TYR A 64 1.45 -19.28 -10.20
N CYS A 65 0.46 -18.61 -10.81
CA CYS A 65 0.57 -17.21 -11.25
C CYS A 65 0.94 -16.29 -10.09
N PHE A 66 0.28 -16.39 -8.94
CA PHE A 66 0.59 -15.57 -7.77
C PHE A 66 2.01 -15.81 -7.21
N VAL A 67 2.50 -17.05 -7.25
CA VAL A 67 3.88 -17.37 -6.83
C VAL A 67 4.90 -16.80 -7.82
N ARG A 68 4.64 -16.90 -9.12
CA ARG A 68 5.53 -16.38 -10.19
C ARG A 68 5.57 -14.86 -10.22
N LEU A 69 4.42 -14.21 -10.06
CA LEU A 69 4.30 -12.75 -9.95
C LEU A 69 4.78 -12.19 -8.60
N GLY A 70 5.20 -13.07 -7.67
CA GLY A 70 5.81 -12.64 -6.42
C GLY A 70 4.83 -12.02 -5.43
N MET A 71 3.52 -12.23 -5.60
CA MET A 71 2.47 -11.67 -4.74
C MET A 71 2.69 -12.00 -3.25
N TYR A 72 3.23 -13.18 -2.98
CA TYR A 72 3.54 -13.66 -1.63
C TYR A 72 4.92 -13.23 -1.11
N ARG A 73 5.78 -12.70 -1.98
CA ARG A 73 7.07 -12.09 -1.60
C ARG A 73 6.91 -10.59 -1.31
N ALA A 74 5.86 -9.96 -1.85
CA ALA A 74 5.59 -8.53 -1.73
C ALA A 74 5.02 -8.08 -0.37
N VAL A 75 4.50 -9.01 0.45
CA VAL A 75 3.78 -8.72 1.71
C VAL A 75 4.64 -7.97 2.75
N LEU A 76 5.97 -7.95 2.61
CA LEU A 76 6.87 -7.44 3.66
C LEU A 76 7.69 -6.21 3.30
N ARG A 77 7.60 -5.64 2.10
CA ARG A 77 8.47 -4.49 1.79
C ARG A 77 7.81 -3.31 1.10
N TYR A 78 6.93 -3.53 0.13
CA TYR A 78 6.42 -2.43 -0.68
C TYR A 78 5.10 -2.86 -1.30
N MET A 79 3.97 -2.57 -0.66
CA MET A 79 2.69 -2.55 -1.37
C MET A 79 2.67 -1.34 -2.30
N MET A 80 3.41 -1.43 -3.39
CA MET A 80 3.35 -0.53 -4.53
C MET A 80 2.11 -0.87 -5.37
N LEU A 81 1.54 0.15 -6.03
CA LEU A 81 0.44 0.06 -7.01
C LEU A 81 0.46 -1.18 -7.94
N PRO A 82 1.61 -1.70 -8.43
CA PRO A 82 1.70 -2.94 -9.22
C PRO A 82 0.99 -4.18 -8.66
N ALA A 83 0.84 -4.32 -7.33
CA ALA A 83 0.22 -5.51 -6.75
C ALA A 83 -1.25 -5.72 -7.20
N ILE A 84 -2.01 -4.63 -7.37
CA ILE A 84 -3.40 -4.69 -7.83
C ILE A 84 -3.45 -5.12 -9.30
N GLY A 85 -2.54 -4.60 -10.13
CA GLY A 85 -2.42 -4.99 -11.54
C GLY A 85 -2.11 -6.47 -11.71
N TYR A 86 -1.24 -7.03 -10.85
CA TYR A 86 -0.94 -8.47 -10.87
C TYR A 86 -2.11 -9.35 -10.45
N ILE A 87 -2.94 -8.91 -9.50
CA ILE A 87 -4.19 -9.61 -9.15
C ILE A 87 -5.09 -9.66 -10.36
N PHE A 88 -5.33 -8.50 -10.98
CA PHE A 88 -6.22 -8.39 -12.13
C PHE A 88 -5.76 -9.27 -13.30
N LEU A 89 -4.46 -9.21 -13.64
CA LEU A 89 -3.87 -10.05 -14.68
C LEU A 89 -4.01 -11.56 -14.36
N SER A 90 -3.74 -11.96 -13.12
CA SER A 90 -3.85 -13.37 -12.71
C SER A 90 -5.30 -13.85 -12.76
N VAL A 91 -6.26 -13.01 -12.37
CA VAL A 91 -7.68 -13.33 -12.40
C VAL A 91 -8.18 -13.47 -13.84
N ILE A 92 -7.71 -12.63 -14.77
CA ILE A 92 -8.01 -12.80 -16.21
C ILE A 92 -7.49 -14.15 -16.72
N ILE A 93 -6.22 -14.47 -16.43
CA ILE A 93 -5.63 -15.77 -16.81
C ILE A 93 -6.43 -16.92 -16.20
N SER A 94 -6.85 -16.77 -14.94
CA SER A 94 -7.67 -17.74 -14.22
C SER A 94 -9.05 -17.94 -14.86
N ALA A 95 -9.73 -16.86 -15.24
CA ALA A 95 -11.04 -16.93 -15.88
C ALA A 95 -10.97 -17.58 -17.27
N VAL A 96 -9.95 -17.24 -18.07
CA VAL A 96 -9.68 -17.91 -19.35
C VAL A 96 -9.41 -19.40 -19.13
N THR A 97 -8.63 -19.74 -18.10
CA THR A 97 -8.33 -21.13 -17.74
C THR A 97 -9.58 -21.89 -17.32
N LEU A 98 -10.47 -21.27 -16.56
CA LEU A 98 -11.75 -21.88 -16.19
C LEU A 98 -12.60 -22.18 -17.43
N ALA A 99 -12.69 -21.24 -18.37
CA ALA A 99 -13.42 -21.44 -19.63
C ALA A 99 -12.81 -22.56 -20.48
N LEU A 100 -11.48 -22.57 -20.65
CA LEU A 100 -10.77 -23.57 -21.43
C LEU A 100 -10.84 -24.96 -20.78
N SER A 101 -10.54 -25.07 -19.49
CA SER A 101 -10.61 -26.33 -18.75
C SER A 101 -12.04 -26.88 -18.72
N GLY A 102 -13.05 -26.01 -18.59
CA GLY A 102 -14.45 -26.39 -18.70
C GLY A 102 -14.78 -27.04 -20.04
N PHE A 103 -14.30 -26.43 -21.13
CA PHE A 103 -14.46 -26.99 -22.48
C PHE A 103 -13.71 -28.31 -22.68
N PHE A 104 -12.43 -28.39 -22.27
CA PHE A 104 -11.60 -29.59 -22.43
C PHE A 104 -12.11 -30.79 -21.64
N PHE A 105 -12.53 -30.56 -20.39
CA PHE A 105 -13.04 -31.64 -19.53
C PHE A 105 -14.52 -31.97 -19.79
N GLN A 106 -15.19 -31.27 -20.71
CA GLN A 106 -16.65 -31.39 -20.93
C GLN A 106 -17.45 -31.12 -19.65
N ALA A 107 -16.96 -30.18 -18.82
CA ALA A 107 -17.62 -29.78 -17.59
C ALA A 107 -18.79 -28.83 -17.89
N PHE A 108 -19.88 -28.96 -17.14
CA PHE A 108 -21.00 -28.03 -17.27
C PHE A 108 -20.68 -26.70 -16.58
N ILE A 109 -20.01 -25.81 -17.31
CA ILE A 109 -19.70 -24.46 -16.85
C ILE A 109 -20.41 -23.46 -17.77
N PRO A 110 -21.49 -22.81 -17.30
CA PRO A 110 -22.15 -21.78 -18.08
C PRO A 110 -21.17 -20.67 -18.49
N ARG A 111 -21.28 -20.17 -19.73
CA ARG A 111 -20.33 -19.22 -20.34
C ARG A 111 -20.16 -17.90 -19.56
N SER A 112 -21.14 -17.55 -18.72
CA SER A 112 -21.09 -16.36 -17.85
C SER A 112 -20.37 -16.60 -16.51
N VAL A 113 -20.16 -17.85 -16.07
CA VAL A 113 -19.50 -18.16 -14.79
C VAL A 113 -18.08 -17.59 -14.74
N PRO A 114 -17.21 -17.74 -15.77
CA PRO A 114 -15.87 -17.15 -15.73
C PRO A 114 -15.86 -15.64 -15.52
N PHE A 115 -16.85 -14.91 -16.08
CA PHE A 115 -16.97 -13.46 -15.91
C PHE A 115 -17.41 -13.09 -14.48
N ILE A 116 -18.41 -13.79 -13.93
CA ILE A 116 -18.87 -13.58 -12.55
C ILE A 116 -17.75 -13.92 -11.57
N TYR A 117 -17.08 -15.05 -11.79
CA TYR A 117 -15.91 -15.48 -11.03
C TYR A 117 -14.80 -14.43 -11.06
N ALA A 118 -14.47 -13.86 -12.23
CA ALA A 118 -13.44 -12.84 -12.32
C ALA A 118 -13.75 -11.61 -11.46
N GLY A 119 -15.01 -11.15 -11.45
CA GLY A 119 -15.45 -10.06 -10.60
C GLY A 119 -15.31 -10.40 -9.11
N LEU A 120 -15.87 -11.54 -8.70
CA LEU A 120 -15.83 -12.00 -7.30
C LEU A 120 -14.41 -12.24 -6.81
N ALA A 121 -13.58 -12.93 -7.60
CA ALA A 121 -12.18 -13.19 -7.26
C ALA A 121 -11.38 -11.90 -7.13
N THR A 122 -11.61 -10.91 -8.02
CA THR A 122 -10.95 -9.60 -7.90
C THR A 122 -11.35 -8.89 -6.60
N LEU A 123 -12.62 -8.95 -6.21
CA LEU A 123 -13.10 -8.34 -4.97
C LEU A 123 -12.60 -9.06 -3.73
N THR A 124 -12.69 -10.39 -3.68
CA THR A 124 -12.28 -11.19 -2.52
C THR A 124 -10.76 -11.21 -2.33
N LEU A 125 -9.98 -11.20 -3.42
CA LEU A 125 -8.52 -11.19 -3.34
C LEU A 125 -7.96 -9.77 -3.19
N GLY A 126 -8.54 -8.79 -3.89
CA GLY A 126 -8.08 -7.40 -3.90
C GLY A 126 -8.56 -6.59 -2.70
N GLY A 127 -9.83 -6.75 -2.31
CA GLY A 127 -10.48 -5.97 -1.26
C GLY A 127 -9.74 -5.97 0.07
N PRO A 128 -9.46 -7.14 0.69
CA PRO A 128 -8.74 -7.20 1.96
C PRO A 128 -7.33 -6.62 1.88
N ARG A 129 -6.63 -6.81 0.75
CA ARG A 129 -5.28 -6.25 0.54
C ARG A 129 -5.33 -4.73 0.52
N ILE A 130 -6.28 -4.15 -0.19
CA ILE A 130 -6.50 -2.70 -0.23
C ILE A 130 -6.89 -2.20 1.17
N PHE A 131 -7.81 -2.87 1.84
CA PHE A 131 -8.28 -2.49 3.17
C PHE A 131 -7.15 -2.49 4.22
N ILE A 132 -6.40 -3.59 4.31
CA ILE A 132 -5.25 -3.71 5.22
C ILE A 132 -4.19 -2.67 4.88
N ARG A 133 -3.90 -2.44 3.58
CA ARG A 133 -2.95 -1.41 3.15
C ARG A 133 -3.40 -0.02 3.57
N THR A 134 -4.66 0.33 3.35
CA THR A 134 -5.21 1.65 3.69
C THR A 134 -5.16 1.88 5.20
N ILE A 135 -5.55 0.89 6.00
CA ILE A 135 -5.45 0.96 7.46
C ILE A 135 -3.99 1.08 7.89
N TYR A 136 -3.10 0.24 7.37
CA TYR A 136 -1.68 0.31 7.71
C TYR A 136 -1.08 1.67 7.38
N TYR A 137 -1.34 2.17 6.17
CA TYR A 137 -0.85 3.47 5.72
C TYR A 137 -1.42 4.61 6.58
N HIS A 138 -2.71 4.57 6.90
CA HIS A 138 -3.38 5.65 7.63
C HIS A 138 -3.11 5.64 9.14
N TYR A 139 -3.03 4.47 9.77
CA TYR A 139 -2.87 4.36 11.23
C TYR A 139 -1.42 4.21 11.67
N TYR A 140 -0.58 3.49 10.91
CA TYR A 140 0.82 3.24 11.30
C TYR A 140 1.79 4.15 10.55
N LYS A 141 1.56 4.40 9.26
CA LYS A 141 2.50 5.19 8.44
C LYS A 141 2.26 6.71 8.51
N ARG A 142 1.07 7.14 8.93
CA ARG A 142 0.67 8.56 8.95
C ARG A 142 0.88 9.27 10.27
N GLN A 143 1.29 8.57 11.33
CA GLN A 143 1.73 9.20 12.58
C GLN A 143 3.22 9.53 12.57
N LYS A 144 3.67 10.16 11.49
CA LYS A 144 5.02 10.69 11.46
C LYS A 144 5.03 12.01 12.24
N PRO A 145 5.93 12.20 13.20
CA PRO A 145 6.10 13.49 13.85
C PRO A 145 6.37 14.59 12.83
N ASN A 146 5.63 15.70 12.95
CA ASN A 146 5.78 16.86 12.09
C ASN A 146 7.16 17.48 12.29
N VAL A 147 7.82 17.83 11.19
CA VAL A 147 9.09 18.56 11.21
C VAL A 147 9.03 19.76 10.29
N LEU A 148 9.73 20.82 10.70
CA LEU A 148 9.96 22.00 9.88
C LEU A 148 11.35 21.88 9.24
N ILE A 149 11.49 22.35 8.00
CA ILE A 149 12.80 22.41 7.33
C ILE A 149 13.19 23.87 7.15
N TYR A 150 14.34 24.26 7.69
CA TYR A 150 14.93 25.57 7.49
C TYR A 150 15.90 25.53 6.31
N GLY A 151 15.63 26.31 5.28
CA GLY A 151 16.31 26.35 4.00
C GLY A 151 15.51 25.62 2.91
N ALA A 152 14.97 26.37 1.95
CA ALA A 152 14.27 25.85 0.77
C ALA A 152 15.19 25.75 -0.48
N GLY A 153 16.50 25.79 -0.25
CA GLY A 153 17.54 25.56 -1.28
C GLY A 153 17.64 24.10 -1.72
N SER A 154 18.66 23.76 -2.52
CA SER A 154 18.88 22.39 -3.02
C SER A 154 18.93 21.35 -1.89
N THR A 155 19.74 21.59 -0.85
CA THR A 155 19.88 20.68 0.29
C THR A 155 18.56 20.47 1.03
N GLY A 156 17.75 21.52 1.19
CA GLY A 156 16.43 21.42 1.81
C GLY A 156 15.44 20.62 1.00
N ARG A 157 15.48 20.74 -0.34
CA ARG A 157 14.67 19.93 -1.25
C ARG A 157 15.07 18.45 -1.18
N ASP A 158 16.37 18.16 -1.17
CA ASP A 158 16.88 16.79 -1.06
C ASP A 158 16.49 16.17 0.29
N LEU A 159 16.60 16.94 1.38
CA LEU A 159 16.14 16.52 2.70
C LEU A 159 14.62 16.23 2.70
N ALA A 160 13.81 17.14 2.19
CA ALA A 160 12.36 16.92 2.12
C ALA A 160 12.01 15.68 1.30
N TYR A 161 12.68 15.47 0.17
CA TYR A 161 12.50 14.28 -0.64
C TYR A 161 12.82 13.00 0.16
N ALA A 162 13.94 12.98 0.89
CA ALA A 162 14.32 11.86 1.75
C ALA A 162 13.30 11.60 2.87
N LEU A 163 12.77 12.65 3.52
CA LEU A 163 11.80 12.52 4.61
C LEU A 163 10.41 12.07 4.11
N ILE A 164 10.00 12.55 2.94
CA ILE A 164 8.76 12.13 2.28
C ILE A 164 8.82 10.63 1.95
N GLN A 165 9.97 10.15 1.46
CA GLN A 165 10.16 8.73 1.15
C GLN A 165 10.39 7.85 2.38
N GLY A 166 11.12 8.35 3.38
CA GLY A 166 11.40 7.68 4.64
C GLY A 166 10.15 7.51 5.50
N ASP A 167 10.29 6.85 6.64
CA ASP A 167 9.16 6.55 7.54
C ASP A 167 9.25 7.28 8.89
N GLU A 168 10.25 8.16 9.09
CA GLU A 168 10.58 8.73 10.40
C GLU A 168 9.90 10.09 10.69
N TYR A 169 9.87 11.03 9.74
CA TYR A 169 9.29 12.37 9.95
C TYR A 169 8.44 12.84 8.77
N HIS A 170 7.51 13.75 9.03
CA HIS A 170 6.67 14.38 8.02
C HIS A 170 7.02 15.87 7.88
N PRO A 171 7.63 16.29 6.76
CA PRO A 171 7.91 17.70 6.54
C PRO A 171 6.60 18.43 6.25
N VAL A 172 6.24 19.38 7.12
CA VAL A 172 4.97 20.12 7.02
C VAL A 172 5.14 21.51 6.41
N ILE A 173 6.30 22.14 6.60
CA ILE A 173 6.61 23.49 6.12
C ILE A 173 8.10 23.63 5.85
N PHE A 174 8.43 24.47 4.86
CA PHE A 174 9.75 25.05 4.69
C PHE A 174 9.82 26.48 5.26
N LEU A 175 10.93 26.83 5.88
CA LEU A 175 11.24 28.20 6.30
C LEU A 175 12.47 28.68 5.54
N ASP A 176 12.41 29.83 4.90
CA ASP A 176 13.57 30.44 4.23
C ASP A 176 13.56 31.95 4.48
N ASP A 177 14.74 32.56 4.59
CA ASP A 177 14.89 34.01 4.76
C ASP A 177 14.79 34.76 3.42
N ASP A 178 14.90 34.04 2.30
CA ASP A 178 14.77 34.62 0.97
C ASP A 178 13.30 34.94 0.65
N PRO A 179 12.90 36.22 0.57
CA PRO A 179 11.52 36.60 0.29
C PRO A 179 11.07 36.13 -1.10
N ALA A 180 11.98 35.88 -2.05
CA ALA A 180 11.62 35.37 -3.37
C ALA A 180 11.10 33.92 -3.32
N LYS A 181 11.40 33.18 -2.25
CA LYS A 181 10.95 31.80 -2.06
C LYS A 181 9.68 31.70 -1.22
N ALA A 182 9.34 32.73 -0.44
CA ALA A 182 8.14 32.75 0.38
C ALA A 182 6.88 32.52 -0.50
N GLY A 183 6.01 31.62 -0.06
CA GLY A 183 4.78 31.23 -0.75
C GLY A 183 4.93 30.14 -1.80
N GLN A 184 6.14 29.76 -2.21
CA GLN A 184 6.35 28.66 -3.16
C GLN A 184 5.92 27.31 -2.56
N ILE A 185 5.57 26.35 -3.43
CA ILE A 185 5.20 24.99 -3.04
C ILE A 185 6.23 24.02 -3.61
N ILE A 186 6.89 23.26 -2.74
CA ILE A 186 7.93 22.29 -3.08
C ILE A 186 7.47 20.93 -2.57
N PHE A 187 7.29 19.94 -3.46
CA PHE A 187 6.76 18.61 -3.11
C PHE A 187 5.43 18.63 -2.32
N GLY A 188 4.59 19.64 -2.56
CA GLY A 188 3.33 19.84 -1.84
C GLY A 188 3.47 20.54 -0.48
N VAL A 189 4.69 20.92 -0.08
CA VAL A 189 4.99 21.64 1.15
C VAL A 189 5.21 23.13 0.86
N ARG A 190 4.55 24.02 1.60
CA ARG A 190 4.65 25.47 1.40
C ARG A 190 5.90 26.05 2.08
N VAL A 191 6.53 27.01 1.41
CA VAL A 191 7.63 27.81 1.95
C VAL A 191 7.05 29.07 2.63
N HIS A 192 7.46 29.30 3.86
CA HIS A 192 7.12 30.47 4.67
C HIS A 192 8.38 31.27 5.02
N HIS A 193 8.21 32.54 5.37
CA HIS A 193 9.34 33.33 5.84
C HIS A 193 9.72 32.92 7.27
N SER A 194 11.00 32.99 7.63
CA SER A 194 11.49 32.56 8.95
C SER A 194 10.89 33.32 10.14
N SER A 195 10.37 34.53 9.91
CA SER A 195 9.66 35.34 10.90
C SER A 195 8.31 34.74 11.31
N GLU A 196 7.70 33.92 10.47
CA GLU A 196 6.43 33.22 10.76
C GLU A 196 6.64 31.97 11.63
N PHE A 197 7.87 31.70 12.07
CA PHE A 197 8.20 30.49 12.83
C PHE A 197 7.31 30.29 14.07
N GLU A 198 7.09 31.32 14.89
CA GLU A 198 6.32 31.17 16.14
C GLU A 198 4.82 30.93 15.89
N SER A 199 4.23 31.57 14.87
CA SER A 199 2.82 31.34 14.54
C SER A 199 2.60 29.93 13.97
N LEU A 200 3.53 29.47 13.14
CA LEU A 200 3.47 28.14 12.52
C LEU A 200 3.82 27.02 13.52
N ARG A 201 4.66 27.30 14.52
CA ARG A 201 4.98 26.36 15.59
C ARG A 201 3.72 25.95 16.36
N ASN A 202 2.87 26.90 16.70
CA ASN A 202 1.62 26.62 17.41
C ASN A 202 0.58 25.91 16.53
N LEU A 203 0.59 26.16 15.22
CA LEU A 203 -0.37 25.57 14.30
C LEU A 203 -0.05 24.11 13.96
N TYR A 204 1.24 23.77 13.80
CA TYR A 204 1.68 22.46 13.31
C TYR A 204 2.34 21.59 14.37
N GLU A 205 2.56 22.10 15.57
CA GLU A 205 3.18 21.42 16.72
C GLU A 205 4.38 20.54 16.32
N PRO A 206 5.39 21.09 15.63
CA PRO A 206 6.49 20.31 15.11
C PRO A 206 7.39 19.80 16.23
N VAL A 207 7.83 18.55 16.10
CA VAL A 207 8.72 17.89 17.08
C VAL A 207 10.16 18.35 16.90
N LYS A 208 10.58 18.69 15.67
CA LYS A 208 11.93 19.16 15.35
C LYS A 208 11.96 20.21 14.24
N LEU A 209 12.95 21.09 14.31
CA LEU A 209 13.38 21.97 13.23
C LEU A 209 14.68 21.41 12.62
N LEU A 210 14.62 20.97 11.37
CA LEU A 210 15.75 20.45 10.61
C LEU A 210 16.38 21.59 9.81
N ILE A 211 17.70 21.73 9.85
CA ILE A 211 18.41 22.84 9.20
C ILE A 211 19.16 22.32 7.98
N ALA A 212 18.76 22.76 6.78
CA ALA A 212 19.29 22.31 5.51
C ALA A 212 19.79 23.50 4.67
N ILE A 213 20.82 24.18 5.18
CA ILE A 213 21.44 25.33 4.51
C ILE A 213 22.91 25.04 4.28
N ASN A 214 23.40 25.30 3.08
CA ASN A 214 24.82 25.25 2.77
C ASN A 214 25.45 26.61 3.11
N ASN A 215 26.67 26.59 3.67
CA ASN A 215 27.51 27.78 3.85
C ASN A 215 26.98 28.86 4.82
N ILE A 216 26.41 28.46 5.97
CA ILE A 216 26.05 29.41 7.02
C ILE A 216 27.32 29.90 7.77
N GLY A 217 27.45 31.22 7.98
CA GLY A 217 28.45 31.78 8.90
C GLY A 217 28.24 31.31 10.35
N LYS A 218 29.32 31.00 11.06
CA LYS A 218 29.31 30.34 12.39
C LYS A 218 28.29 30.92 13.39
N ASN A 219 28.13 32.25 13.42
CA ASN A 219 27.20 32.94 14.32
C ASN A 219 25.71 32.69 14.00
N THR A 220 25.34 32.64 12.72
CA THR A 220 23.96 32.36 12.31
C THR A 220 23.59 30.91 12.60
N ARG A 221 24.54 29.98 12.47
CA ARG A 221 24.35 28.57 12.85
C ARG A 221 24.09 28.43 14.36
N ILE A 222 24.85 29.15 15.20
CA ILE A 222 24.65 29.14 16.67
C ILE A 222 23.28 29.72 17.03
N LYS A 223 22.88 30.86 16.46
CA LYS A 223 21.54 31.45 16.70
C LYS A 223 20.39 30.52 16.31
N LEU A 224 20.56 29.71 15.28
CA LEU A 224 19.55 28.73 14.87
C LEU A 224 19.52 27.50 15.80
N LEU A 225 20.66 27.12 16.38
CA LEU A 225 20.78 26.04 17.37
C LEU A 225 20.25 26.42 18.76
N GLU A 226 20.17 27.72 19.06
CA GLU A 226 19.58 28.24 20.29
C GLU A 226 18.04 28.21 20.26
N ARG A 227 17.42 27.90 19.11
CA ARG A 227 15.97 27.75 19.05
C ARG A 227 15.55 26.45 19.76
N PRO A 228 14.52 26.47 20.61
CA PRO A 228 14.16 25.36 21.52
C PRO A 228 13.71 24.05 20.83
N LEU A 229 13.73 23.97 19.49
CA LEU A 229 13.34 22.80 18.69
C LEU A 229 14.44 22.32 17.72
N SER A 230 15.61 22.94 17.70
CA SER A 230 16.68 22.55 16.77
C SER A 230 17.47 21.34 17.31
N LEU A 231 17.38 20.20 16.63
CA LEU A 231 18.31 19.09 16.81
C LEU A 231 18.75 18.57 15.45
N ALA A 232 20.07 18.55 15.26
CA ALA A 232 20.77 18.24 14.02
C ALA A 232 20.89 16.73 13.79
N TYR A 233 20.64 16.29 12.55
CA TYR A 233 21.52 15.43 11.74
C TYR A 233 21.25 15.71 10.26
#